data_AF-A0A429QFH8-F1
#
_entry.id   AF-A0A429QFH8-F1
#
_cell.length_a   1.000
_cell.length_b   1.000
_cell.length_c   1.000
_cell.angle_alpha   90.00
_cell.angle_beta   90.00
_cell.angle_gamma   90.00
#
_symmetry.space_group_name_H-M   'P 1'
#
loop_
_entity.id
_entity.type
_entity.pdbx_description
1 polymer ?
#
loop_
_entity_poly.entity_id
_entity_poly.type
_entity_poly.pdbx_seq_one_letter_code
_entity_poly.pdbx_strand_id
1 'polypeptide(L)' 'MGGLNPRHTPPVGLGLPEPEPQPTEGCPRSQALSQRRTTTRRDGDLSKVWDLNAAMWAHHGGNYALSDNA' A
#
# COMPACT_ATOMS: atom_id res chain seq x y z
N MET A 1 13.94 29.09 37.46
CA MET A 1 12.80 28.16 37.58
C MET A 1 12.27 27.92 36.17
N GLY A 2 12.64 26.80 35.55
CA GLY A 2 12.36 26.50 34.14
C GLY A 2 10.90 26.14 33.92
N GLY A 3 10.22 26.89 33.06
CA GLY A 3 8.85 26.62 32.63
C GLY A 3 8.80 25.36 31.77
N LEU A 4 7.86 24.47 32.11
CA LEU A 4 7.57 23.26 31.35
C LEU A 4 7.13 23.65 29.93
N ASN A 5 8.01 23.43 28.95
CA ASN A 5 7.62 23.41 27.55
C ASN A 5 6.55 22.31 27.38
N PRO A 6 5.39 22.58 26.77
CA PRO A 6 4.40 21.54 26.52
C PRO A 6 5.09 20.42 25.77
N ARG A 7 4.98 19.19 26.28
CA ARG A 7 5.58 18.00 25.69
C ARG A 7 5.04 17.87 24.27
N HIS A 8 5.79 18.37 23.29
CA HIS A 8 5.53 18.09 21.88
C HIS A 8 5.66 16.58 21.73
N THR A 9 4.53 15.89 21.56
CA THR A 9 4.55 14.52 21.10
C THR A 9 5.41 14.50 19.83
N PRO A 10 6.46 13.64 19.76
CA PRO A 10 7.25 13.57 18.54
C PRO A 10 6.30 13.28 17.37
N PRO A 11 6.51 13.90 16.20
CA PRO A 11 5.65 13.65 15.06
C PRO A 11 5.60 12.16 14.78
N VAL A 12 4.39 11.62 14.66
CA VAL A 12 4.20 10.24 14.22
C VAL A 12 4.79 10.14 12.82
N GLY A 13 5.84 9.34 12.69
CA GLY A 13 6.40 9.02 11.38
C GLY A 13 5.37 8.21 10.61
N LEU A 14 4.81 8.80 9.55
CA LEU A 14 4.15 8.03 8.51
C LEU A 14 5.28 7.23 7.85
N GLY A 15 5.34 5.92 8.11
CA GLY A 15 6.33 5.05 7.49
C GLY A 15 6.31 5.17 5.96
N LEU A 16 7.25 4.53 5.29
CA LEU A 16 7.18 4.44 3.84
C LEU A 16 5.90 3.71 3.43
N PRO A 17 5.27 4.10 2.32
CA PRO A 17 4.16 3.33 1.75
C PRO A 17 4.58 1.88 1.57
N GLU A 18 3.63 0.97 1.79
CA GLU A 18 3.88 -0.44 1.51
C GLU A 18 4.31 -0.63 0.06
N PRO A 19 5.27 -1.54 -0.20
CA PRO A 19 5.73 -1.81 -1.55
C PRO A 19 4.60 -2.32 -2.44
N GLU A 20 4.75 -2.14 -3.75
CA GLU A 20 3.74 -2.63 -4.70
C GLU A 20 3.54 -4.17 -4.55
N PRO A 21 2.29 -4.64 -4.59
CA PRO A 21 1.98 -6.05 -4.37
C PRO A 21 2.58 -6.88 -5.52
N GLN A 22 3.17 -8.02 -5.16
CA GLN A 22 3.77 -8.96 -6.10
C GLN A 22 2.81 -10.13 -6.37
N PRO A 23 2.72 -10.61 -7.61
CA PRO A 23 1.82 -11.72 -7.89
C PRO A 23 2.27 -13.00 -7.18
N THR A 24 1.33 -13.69 -6.54
CA THR A 24 1.59 -15.01 -5.94
C THR A 24 1.90 -16.03 -7.03
N GLU A 25 2.94 -16.83 -6.82
CA GLU A 25 3.30 -17.93 -7.72
C GLU A 25 2.13 -18.92 -7.85
N GLY A 26 1.89 -19.41 -9.06
CA GLY A 26 0.78 -20.34 -9.33
C GLY A 26 -0.63 -19.74 -9.20
N CYS A 27 -0.79 -18.44 -8.97
CA CYS A 27 -2.09 -17.77 -8.94
C CYS A 27 -2.38 -17.04 -10.26
N PRO A 28 -3.25 -17.57 -11.15
CA PRO A 28 -3.54 -16.95 -12.44
C PRO A 28 -4.14 -15.54 -12.30
N ARG A 29 -4.95 -15.32 -11.26
CA ARG A 29 -5.59 -14.02 -10.99
C ARG A 29 -4.57 -12.93 -10.66
N SER A 30 -3.63 -13.22 -9.77
CA SER A 30 -2.58 -12.26 -9.41
C SER A 30 -1.66 -11.96 -10.59
N GLN A 31 -1.32 -12.97 -11.39
CA GLN A 31 -0.52 -12.81 -12.60
C GLN A 31 -1.23 -11.91 -13.63
N ALA A 32 -2.52 -12.13 -13.88
CA ALA A 32 -3.30 -11.30 -14.77
C ALA A 32 -3.37 -9.83 -14.32
N LEU A 33 -3.53 -9.58 -13.02
CA LEU A 33 -3.51 -8.22 -12.46
C LEU A 33 -2.14 -7.55 -12.62
N SER A 34 -1.04 -8.28 -12.40
CA SER A 34 0.32 -7.77 -12.59
C SER A 34 0.63 -7.44 -14.06
N GLN A 35 0.17 -8.27 -15.01
CA GLN A 35 0.30 -8.00 -16.44
C GLN A 35 -0.49 -6.75 -16.84
N ARG A 36 -1.75 -6.62 -16.42
CA ARG A 36 -2.58 -5.44 -16.67
C ARG A 36 -1.91 -4.18 -16.11
N ARG A 37 -1.38 -4.25 -14.89
CA ARG A 37 -0.68 -3.13 -14.25
C ARG A 37 0.50 -2.66 -15.08
N THR A 38 1.28 -3.59 -15.63
CA THR A 38 2.46 -3.28 -16.45
C THR A 38 2.07 -2.52 -17.71
N THR A 39 1.00 -2.93 -18.40
CA THR A 39 0.47 -2.21 -19.56
C THR A 39 -0.04 -0.83 -19.17
N THR A 40 -0.90 -0.75 -18.15
CA THR A 40 -1.46 0.52 -17.67
C THR A 40 -0.40 1.52 -17.22
N ARG A 41 0.69 1.05 -16.61
CA ARG A 41 1.83 1.91 -16.22
C ARG A 41 2.55 2.48 -17.44
N ARG A 42 2.68 1.71 -18.53
CA ARG A 42 3.26 2.20 -19.79
C ARG A 42 2.37 3.26 -20.43
N ASP A 43 1.05 3.10 -20.30
CA ASP A 43 0.07 4.06 -20.81
C ASP A 43 -0.03 5.34 -19.95
N GLY A 44 0.66 5.39 -18.79
CA GLY A 44 0.70 6.55 -17.90
C GLY A 44 -0.54 6.72 -17.01
N ASP A 45 -1.45 5.74 -16.99
CA ASP A 45 -2.68 5.80 -16.19
C ASP A 45 -2.42 5.33 -14.74
N LEU A 46 -1.83 6.22 -13.95
CA LEU A 46 -1.45 5.93 -12.56
C LEU A 46 -2.66 5.66 -11.65
N SER A 47 -3.85 6.21 -11.97
CA SER A 47 -5.08 5.92 -11.23
C SER A 47 -5.44 4.44 -11.36
N LYS A 48 -5.45 3.91 -12.59
CA LYS A 48 -5.73 2.48 -12.80
C LYS A 48 -4.63 1.57 -12.25
N VAL A 49 -3.37 2.01 -12.24
CA VAL A 49 -2.29 1.27 -11.57
C VAL A 49 -2.61 1.10 -10.08
N TRP A 50 -3.10 2.16 -9.44
CA TRP A 50 -3.51 2.10 -8.04
C TRP A 50 -4.67 1.12 -7.81
N ASP A 51 -5.72 1.16 -8.65
CA ASP A 51 -6.85 0.24 -8.56
C ASP A 51 -6.41 -1.23 -8.73
N LEU A 52 -5.47 -1.49 -9.63
CA LEU A 52 -4.92 -2.83 -9.86
C LEU A 52 -4.07 -3.30 -8.68
N ASN A 53 -3.32 -2.41 -8.04
CA ASN A 53 -2.63 -2.71 -6.79
C ASN A 53 -3.64 -3.06 -5.70
N ALA A 54 -4.64 -2.21 -5.46
CA ALA A 54 -5.67 -2.47 -4.46
C ALA A 54 -6.39 -3.82 -4.68
N ALA A 55 -6.69 -4.17 -5.93
CA ALA A 55 -7.27 -5.47 -6.28
C ALA A 55 -6.34 -6.65 -5.97
N MET A 56 -5.01 -6.50 -6.14
CA MET A 56 -4.03 -7.51 -5.75
C MET A 56 -3.95 -7.67 -4.23
N TRP A 57 -3.88 -6.57 -3.48
CA TRP A 57 -3.92 -6.60 -2.01
C TRP A 57 -5.16 -7.32 -1.50
N ALA A 58 -6.35 -6.94 -1.96
CA ALA A 58 -7.60 -7.59 -1.58
C ALA A 58 -7.60 -9.10 -1.91
N HIS A 59 -6.99 -9.48 -3.04
CA HIS A 59 -6.89 -10.87 -3.45
C HIS A 59 -5.92 -11.69 -2.59
N HIS A 60 -4.82 -11.09 -2.10
CA HIS A 60 -3.87 -11.74 -1.21
C HIS A 60 -4.38 -11.87 0.24
N GLY A 61 -5.62 -11.48 0.51
CA GLY A 61 -6.16 -11.40 1.87
C GLY A 61 -5.62 -10.19 2.62
N GLY A 62 -5.22 -9.14 1.89
CA GLY A 62 -4.65 -7.91 2.43
C GLY A 62 -5.50 -7.37 3.57
N ASN A 63 -4.86 -7.32 4.74
CA ASN A 63 -5.39 -6.78 5.97
C ASN A 63 -5.48 -5.25 5.88
N TYR A 64 -6.40 -4.73 5.06
CA TYR A 64 -6.80 -3.32 5.12
C TYR A 64 -7.76 -3.06 6.30
N ALA A 65 -8.11 -4.10 7.07
CA ALA A 65 -8.75 -3.95 8.36
C ALA A 65 -7.67 -3.57 9.39
N LEU A 66 -7.59 -2.27 9.66
CA LEU A 66 -6.99 -1.68 10.86
C LEU A 66 -5.56 -2.15 11.14
N SER A 67 -4.62 -1.25 10.88
CA SER A 67 -3.47 -1.10 11.76
C SER A 67 -4.01 -0.82 13.17
N ASP A 68 -4.43 -1.86 13.88
CA ASP A 68 -4.63 -1.82 15.32
C ASP A 68 -3.25 -1.52 15.92
N ASN A 69 -3.11 -0.29 16.41
CA ASN A 69 -2.14 0.04 17.44
C ASN A 69 -2.40 -0.89 18.63
N ALA A 70 -1.58 -1.92 18.77
CA ALA A 70 -1.37 -2.65 20.02
C ALA A 70 0.07 -2.41 20.49
#